data_AF-A0A7X9DIN6-F1
#
_entry.id   AF-A0A7X9DIN6-F1
#
_cell.length_a   1.000
_cell.length_b   1.000
_cell.length_c   1.000
_cell.angle_alpha   90.00
_cell.angle_beta   90.00
_cell.angle_gamma   90.00
#
_symmetry.space_group_name_H-M   'P 1'
#
loop_
_entity.id
_entity.type
_entity.pdbx_description
1 polymer ?
#
loop_
_entity_poly.entity_id
_entity_poly.type
_entity_poly.pdbx_seq_one_letter_code
_entity_poly.pdbx_strand_id
1 'polypeptide(L)' 'MAKVAWKPGTMLYPVPAVLVTSHYNGIDNVCTVSWAGTVCTEPPMISISLRPERYSFQLIQQSKEFVVN' A
#
# COMPACT_ATOMS: atom_id res chain seq x y z
N MET A 1 -11.87 24.32 24.63
CA MET A 1 -11.27 23.00 24.93
C MET A 1 -9.76 23.13 24.97
N ALA A 2 -9.09 22.47 25.92
CA ALA A 2 -7.63 22.37 25.92
C ALA A 2 -7.16 21.29 24.93
N LYS A 3 -5.96 21.45 24.34
CA LYS A 3 -5.35 20.41 23.48
C LYS A 3 -5.01 19.19 24.34
N VAL A 4 -5.30 18.00 23.82
CA VAL A 4 -4.89 16.73 24.46
C VAL A 4 -3.56 16.29 23.86
N ALA A 5 -2.55 16.05 24.70
CA ALA A 5 -1.29 15.47 24.25
C ALA A 5 -1.42 13.94 24.16
N TRP A 6 -1.11 13.38 22.99
CA TRP A 6 -1.14 11.94 22.73
C TRP A 6 0.28 11.40 22.55
N LYS A 7 0.45 10.09 22.79
CA LYS A 7 1.69 9.38 22.41
C LYS A 7 1.86 9.48 20.87
N PRO A 8 3.05 9.81 20.35
CA PRO A 8 3.28 9.83 18.92
C PRO A 8 2.98 8.47 18.27
N GLY A 9 2.37 8.51 17.09
CA GLY A 9 2.04 7.33 16.28
C GLY A 9 1.95 7.69 14.80
N THR A 10 1.90 6.68 13.92
CA THR A 10 1.77 6.85 12.47
C THR A 10 0.32 7.18 12.09
N MET A 11 -0.14 8.35 12.52
CA MET A 11 -1.51 8.81 12.40
C MET A 11 -1.57 9.96 11.39
N LEU A 12 -1.83 9.62 10.13
CA LEU A 12 -2.18 10.56 9.07
C LEU A 12 -3.65 10.30 8.71
N TYR A 13 -4.48 11.33 8.63
CA TYR A 13 -5.89 11.18 8.28
C TYR A 13 -6.31 12.17 7.17
N PRO A 14 -7.10 11.74 6.17
CA PRO A 14 -7.55 10.36 5.95
C PRO A 14 -6.40 9.44 5.49
N VAL A 15 -6.54 8.14 5.71
CA VAL A 15 -5.75 7.12 4.98
C VAL A 15 -6.63 6.49 3.91
N PRO A 16 -6.09 6.18 2.73
CA PRO A 16 -6.83 5.42 1.73
C PRO A 16 -7.12 4.01 2.25
N ALA A 17 -8.16 3.40 1.70
CA ALA A 17 -8.48 1.99 1.89
C ALA A 17 -8.57 1.34 0.51
N VAL A 18 -7.45 0.83 0.01
CA VAL A 18 -7.36 0.25 -1.34
C VAL A 18 -7.09 -1.25 -1.29
N LEU A 19 -7.51 -1.96 -2.33
CA LEU A 19 -7.20 -3.38 -2.52
C LEU A 19 -6.04 -3.52 -3.51
N VAL A 20 -4.91 -4.02 -3.03
CA VAL A 20 -3.76 -4.34 -3.87
C VAL A 20 -3.84 -5.80 -4.31
N THR A 21 -3.97 -6.00 -5.60
CA THR A 21 -3.95 -7.34 -6.23
C THR A 21 -2.57 -7.61 -6.83
N SER A 22 -2.10 -8.84 -6.68
CA SER A 22 -0.81 -9.32 -7.17
C SER A 22 -0.96 -10.69 -7.80
N HIS A 23 -0.24 -10.94 -8.89
CA HIS A 23 -0.21 -12.22 -9.59
C HIS A 23 1.23 -12.65 -9.86
N TYR A 24 1.54 -13.93 -9.67
CA TYR A 24 2.76 -14.55 -10.21
C TYR A 24 2.59 -16.06 -10.33
N ASN A 25 3.02 -16.63 -11.47
CA ASN A 25 3.05 -18.07 -11.72
C ASN A 25 1.72 -18.81 -11.43
N GLY A 26 0.59 -18.25 -11.90
CA GLY A 26 -0.74 -18.85 -11.71
C GLY A 26 -1.33 -18.64 -10.31
N ILE A 27 -0.68 -17.84 -9.46
CA ILE A 27 -1.16 -17.54 -8.11
C ILE A 27 -1.65 -16.10 -8.07
N ASP A 28 -2.93 -15.94 -7.72
CA ASP A 28 -3.57 -14.66 -7.43
C ASP A 28 -3.61 -14.40 -5.92
N ASN A 29 -3.41 -13.14 -5.53
CA ASN A 29 -3.60 -12.71 -4.15
C ASN A 29 -4.09 -11.27 -4.07
N VAL A 30 -4.80 -10.93 -2.99
CA VAL A 30 -5.29 -9.58 -2.71
C VAL A 30 -5.03 -9.20 -1.25
N CYS A 31 -4.69 -7.94 -0.99
CA CYS A 31 -4.56 -7.42 0.37
C CYS A 31 -5.04 -5.97 0.49
N THR A 32 -5.55 -5.60 1.66
CA THR A 32 -5.90 -4.21 1.99
C THR A 32 -4.64 -3.42 2.33
N VAL A 33 -4.45 -2.26 1.71
CA VAL A 33 -3.31 -1.37 1.97
C VAL A 33 -3.81 0.04 2.25
N SER A 34 -3.29 0.65 3.31
CA SER A 34 -3.56 2.05 3.64
C SER A 34 -2.39 2.99 3.40
N TRP A 35 -1.18 2.44 3.27
CA TRP A 35 0.02 3.21 2.92
C TRP A 35 0.17 3.19 1.41
N ALA A 36 -0.69 3.95 0.75
CA ALA A 36 -0.72 4.13 -0.69
C ALA A 36 -0.89 5.61 -1.03
N GLY A 37 -0.29 6.07 -2.13
CA GLY A 37 -0.44 7.46 -2.54
C GLY A 37 0.31 7.80 -3.83
N THR A 38 -0.23 8.77 -4.57
CA THR A 38 0.39 9.33 -5.77
C THR A 38 1.74 9.96 -5.41
N VAL A 39 2.77 9.66 -6.19
CA VAL A 39 4.14 10.16 -5.96
C VAL A 39 4.67 10.99 -7.12
N CYS A 40 4.07 10.91 -8.31
CA CYS A 40 4.44 11.73 -9.45
C CYS A 40 3.26 11.95 -10.39
N THR A 41 3.23 13.12 -11.03
CA THR A 41 2.24 13.48 -12.04
C THR A 41 2.65 13.00 -13.43
N GLU A 42 3.94 13.18 -13.79
CA GLU A 42 4.47 12.86 -15.11
C GLU A 42 5.90 12.26 -14.99
N PRO A 43 6.10 10.98 -15.33
CA PRO A 43 5.05 10.00 -15.62
C PRO A 43 4.18 9.75 -14.37
N PRO A 44 2.89 9.42 -14.53
CA PRO A 44 1.99 9.17 -13.41
C PRO A 44 2.48 7.95 -12.62
N MET A 45 2.71 8.14 -11.31
CA MET A 45 3.21 7.09 -10.43
C MET A 45 2.45 7.05 -9.11
N ILE A 46 2.22 5.84 -8.62
CA ILE A 46 1.70 5.55 -7.28
C ILE A 46 2.72 4.71 -6.50
N SER A 47 2.81 4.95 -5.19
CA SER A 47 3.56 4.08 -4.29
C SER A 47 2.61 3.32 -3.38
N ILE A 48 3.01 2.10 -3.01
CA ILE A 48 2.43 1.33 -1.92
C ILE A 48 3.56 0.85 -1.00
N SER A 49 3.30 0.79 0.31
CA SER A 49 4.23 0.20 1.27
C SER A 49 3.73 -1.15 1.74
N LEU A 50 4.50 -2.20 1.45
CA LEU A 50 4.24 -3.57 1.90
C LEU A 50 5.39 -4.06 2.77
N ARG A 51 5.06 -4.81 3.84
CA ARG A 51 6.11 -5.47 4.63
C ARG A 51 6.63 -6.70 3.87
N PRO A 52 7.94 -7.02 3.92
CA PRO A 52 8.51 -8.16 3.21
C PRO A 52 7.90 -9.52 3.57
N GLU A 53 7.35 -9.67 4.78
CA GLU A 53 6.72 -10.92 5.24
C GLU A 53 5.32 -11.12 4.66
N ARG A 54 4.75 -10.13 3.97
CA ARG A 54 3.45 -10.25 3.30
C ARG A 54 3.60 -11.08 2.03
N TYR A 55 2.66 -12.01 1.83
CA TYR A 55 2.64 -12.86 0.63
C TYR A 55 2.65 -12.05 -0.68
N SER A 56 1.84 -10.98 -0.76
CA SER A 56 1.82 -10.08 -1.93
C SER A 56 3.18 -9.45 -2.24
N PHE A 57 4.03 -9.17 -1.23
CA PHE A 57 5.34 -8.58 -1.48
C PHE A 57 6.20 -9.51 -2.36
N GLN A 58 6.20 -10.81 -2.06
CA GLN A 58 6.95 -11.79 -2.83
C GLN A 58 6.40 -11.90 -4.27
N LEU A 59 5.08 -11.97 -4.43
CA LEU A 59 4.46 -12.04 -5.76
C LEU A 59 4.81 -10.81 -6.61
N ILE A 60 4.64 -9.60 -6.06
CA ILE A 60 4.96 -8.33 -6.75
C ILE A 60 6.45 -8.22 -7.04
N GLN A 61 7.32 -8.68 -6.12
CA GLN A 61 8.77 -8.64 -6.34
C GLN A 61 9.21 -9.53 -7.51
N GLN A 62 8.53 -10.66 -7.72
CA GLN A 62 8.81 -11.59 -8.83
C GLN A 62 8.19 -11.12 -10.16
N SER A 63 6.94 -10.63 -10.15
CA SER A 63 6.25 -10.19 -11.36
C SER A 63 6.59 -8.77 -11.80
N LYS A 64 6.99 -7.90 -10.86
CA LYS A 64 7.10 -6.43 -11.04
C LYS A 64 5.77 -5.75 -11.38
N GLU A 65 4.66 -6.40 -11.05
CA GLU A 65 3.31 -5.94 -11.40
C GLU A 65 2.38 -5.98 -10.18
N PHE A 66 1.51 -4.99 -10.08
CA PHE A 66 0.41 -4.96 -9.12
C PHE A 66 -0.73 -4.06 -9.62
N VAL A 67 -1.92 -4.25 -9.07
CA VAL A 67 -3.11 -3.43 -9.35
C VAL A 67 -3.61 -2.83 -8.04
N VAL A 68 -4.04 -1.56 -8.09
CA VAL A 68 -4.74 -0.88 -6.99
C VAL A 68 -6.21 -0.73 -7.40
N ASN A 69 -7.12 -1.31 -6.62
CA ASN A 69 -8.57 -1.18 -6.78
C ASN A 69 -9.14 -0.26 -5.70
#